data_AF-A0A3B9GAE3-F1
#
_entry.id   AF-A0A3B9GAE3-F1
#
_cell.length_a   1.000
_cell.length_b   1.000
_cell.length_c   1.000
_cell.angle_alpha   90.00
_cell.angle_beta   90.00
_cell.angle_gamma   90.00
#
_symmetry.space_group_name_H-M   'P 1'
#
loop_
_entity.id
_entity.type
_entity.pdbx_description
1 polymer ?
#
loop_
_entity_poly.entity_id
_entity_poly.type
_entity_poly.pdbx_seq_one_letter_code
_entity_poly.pdbx_strand_id
1 'polypeptide(L)'
;IWDEWADEKGDLGPVYGQQWRSWPKEDGSTIDQINNLISGLKNNPTSRRHLVSAWNVGKVEEMALPPCHLLFQFYVHNPDSEQPGLSCQLYQRSADLFLGVPFNIASYA
;
A
#
# COMPACT_ATOMS: atom_id res chain seq x y z
N ILE A 1 -10.45 12.31 9.22
CA ILE A 1 -9.07 12.06 9.75
C ILE A 1 -7.98 12.69 8.88
N TRP A 2 -8.31 13.14 7.67
CA TRP A 2 -7.34 13.73 6.73
C TRP A 2 -7.45 15.25 6.63
N ASP A 3 -8.47 15.83 7.25
CA ASP A 3 -8.88 17.22 7.16
C ASP A 3 -7.75 18.19 7.56
N GLU A 4 -6.93 17.84 8.56
CA GLU A 4 -5.80 18.65 9.02
C GLU A 4 -4.61 18.70 8.04
N TRP A 5 -4.57 17.79 7.06
CA TRP A 5 -3.47 17.64 6.11
C TRP A 5 -3.84 18.11 4.71
N ALA A 6 -5.11 18.45 4.49
CA ALA A 6 -5.62 18.89 3.20
C ALA A 6 -5.36 20.39 3.01
N ASP A 7 -5.06 20.78 1.77
CA ASP A 7 -4.95 22.19 1.41
C ASP A 7 -6.34 22.86 1.31
N GLU A 8 -6.37 24.15 0.93
CA GLU A 8 -7.60 24.93 0.78
C GLU A 8 -8.61 24.34 -0.22
N LYS A 9 -8.18 23.44 -1.11
CA LYS A 9 -9.00 22.75 -2.11
C LYS A 9 -9.39 21.34 -1.69
N GLY A 10 -8.87 20.86 -0.55
CA GLY A 10 -9.06 19.50 -0.08
C GLY A 10 -8.03 18.49 -0.60
N ASP A 11 -6.95 18.96 -1.26
CA ASP A 11 -5.92 18.09 -1.84
C ASP A 11 -4.84 17.72 -0.80
N LEU A 12 -4.43 16.45 -0.79
CA LEU A 12 -3.42 15.89 0.12
C LEU A 12 -2.04 15.72 -0.54
N GLY A 13 -1.92 16.06 -1.82
CA GLY A 13 -0.79 15.67 -2.66
C GLY A 13 -0.79 14.16 -2.97
N PRO A 14 0.35 13.61 -3.41
CA PRO A 14 0.42 12.26 -3.97
C PRO A 14 0.50 11.15 -2.91
N VAL A 15 -0.46 11.11 -1.98
CA VAL A 15 -0.55 10.14 -0.88
C VAL A 15 -0.99 8.74 -1.36
N TYR A 16 -1.34 7.84 -0.43
CA TYR A 16 -1.56 6.40 -0.66
C TYR A 16 -2.33 6.05 -1.94
N GLY A 17 -3.51 6.66 -2.16
CA GLY A 17 -4.37 6.33 -3.29
C GLY A 17 -3.69 6.55 -4.64
N GLN A 18 -2.96 7.65 -4.79
CA GLN A 18 -2.21 7.93 -6.01
C GLN A 18 -1.09 6.92 -6.21
N GLN A 19 -0.32 6.60 -5.17
CA GLN A 19 0.76 5.62 -5.30
C GLN A 19 0.23 4.21 -5.62
N TRP A 20 -0.88 3.80 -5.01
CA TRP A 20 -1.44 2.46 -5.20
C TRP A 20 -2.10 2.26 -6.57
N ARG A 21 -2.80 3.27 -7.09
CA ARG A 21 -3.61 3.14 -8.30
C ARG A 21 -3.01 3.80 -9.53
N SER A 22 -2.12 4.77 -9.33
CA SER A 22 -1.60 5.65 -10.38
C SER A 22 -0.14 6.03 -10.11
N TRP A 23 0.71 5.06 -9.74
CA TRP A 23 2.13 5.33 -9.48
C TRP A 23 2.77 5.95 -10.72
N PRO A 24 3.33 7.17 -10.64
CA PRO A 24 3.86 7.87 -11.80
C PRO A 24 5.18 7.24 -12.27
N LYS A 25 5.30 7.01 -13.59
CA LYS A 25 6.56 6.67 -14.24
C LYS A 25 7.19 7.91 -14.88
N GLU A 26 8.49 7.82 -15.15
CA GLU A 26 9.25 8.87 -15.84
C GLU A 26 8.72 9.17 -17.25
N ASP A 27 8.12 8.18 -17.92
CA ASP A 27 7.53 8.32 -19.25
C ASP A 27 6.13 8.99 -19.26
N GLY A 28 5.64 9.43 -18.11
CA GLY A 28 4.34 10.09 -17.95
C GLY A 28 3.14 9.14 -17.87
N SER A 29 3.32 7.84 -18.05
CA SER A 29 2.28 6.84 -17.80
C SER A 29 2.28 6.37 -16.34
N THR A 30 1.30 5.56 -15.94
CA THR A 30 1.09 5.15 -14.54
C THR A 30 1.10 3.64 -14.36
N ILE A 31 1.33 3.19 -13.12
CA ILE A 31 1.21 1.78 -12.71
C ILE A 31 0.08 1.65 -11.69
N ASP A 32 -0.92 0.81 -11.98
CA ASP A 32 -1.92 0.37 -11.01
C ASP A 32 -1.41 -0.87 -10.27
N GLN A 33 -0.81 -0.66 -9.10
CA GLN A 33 -0.21 -1.72 -8.30
C GLN A 33 -1.28 -2.66 -7.73
N ILE A 34 -2.48 -2.18 -7.43
CA ILE A 34 -3.58 -3.00 -6.92
C ILE A 34 -4.09 -3.95 -8.00
N ASN A 35 -4.27 -3.45 -9.22
CA ASN A 35 -4.68 -4.31 -10.34
C ASN A 35 -3.60 -5.36 -10.66
N ASN A 36 -2.33 -4.97 -10.63
CA ASN A 36 -1.21 -5.89 -10.81
C ASN A 36 -1.16 -6.96 -9.71
N LEU A 37 -1.39 -6.57 -8.46
CA LEU A 37 -1.49 -7.48 -7.32
C LEU A 37 -2.61 -8.51 -7.53
N ILE A 38 -3.83 -8.05 -7.83
CA ILE A 38 -4.99 -8.94 -8.04
C ILE A 38 -4.74 -9.90 -9.20
N SER A 39 -4.20 -9.41 -10.32
CA SER A 39 -3.83 -10.25 -11.46
C SER A 39 -2.77 -11.28 -11.08
N GLY A 40 -1.75 -10.86 -10.33
CA GLY A 40 -0.70 -11.73 -9.82
C GLY A 40 -1.25 -12.83 -8.92
N LEU A 41 -2.10 -12.51 -7.95
CA LEU A 41 -2.68 -13.49 -7.03
C LEU A 41 -3.51 -14.55 -7.76
N LYS A 42 -4.20 -14.16 -8.85
CA LYS A 42 -5.02 -15.08 -9.65
C LYS A 42 -4.18 -15.96 -10.59
N ASN A 43 -3.16 -15.39 -11.21
CA ASN A 43 -2.46 -16.01 -12.34
C ASN A 43 -1.09 -16.60 -11.98
N ASN A 44 -0.48 -16.15 -10.87
CA ASN A 44 0.82 -16.60 -10.39
C ASN A 44 0.92 -16.52 -8.85
N PRO A 45 0.08 -17.28 -8.11
CA PRO A 45 -0.09 -17.14 -6.66
C PRO A 45 1.17 -17.44 -5.82
N THR A 46 2.13 -18.19 -6.37
CA THR A 46 3.38 -18.55 -5.69
C THR A 46 4.47 -17.48 -5.85
N SER A 47 4.16 -16.37 -6.52
CA SER A 47 5.08 -15.27 -6.69
C SER A 47 5.50 -14.68 -5.34
N ARG A 48 6.80 -14.47 -5.19
CA ARG A 48 7.38 -13.78 -4.01
C ARG A 48 7.36 -12.25 -4.16
N ARG A 49 6.60 -11.72 -5.12
CA ARG A 49 6.60 -10.30 -5.52
C ARG A 49 5.20 -9.69 -5.60
N HIS A 50 4.24 -10.23 -4.87
CA HIS A 50 2.93 -9.62 -4.69
C HIS A 50 3.06 -8.43 -3.73
N LEU A 51 3.63 -7.33 -4.22
CA LEU A 51 4.02 -6.17 -3.45
C LEU A 51 3.27 -4.93 -3.93
N VAL A 52 2.94 -4.06 -2.99
CA VAL A 52 2.45 -2.71 -3.26
C VAL A 52 3.23 -1.76 -2.37
N SER A 53 3.80 -0.71 -2.96
CA SER A 53 4.51 0.34 -2.22
C SER A 53 3.82 1.68 -2.32
N ALA A 54 3.75 2.40 -1.20
CA ALA A 54 3.43 3.81 -1.16
C ALA A 54 4.69 4.70 -1.08
N TRP A 55 5.88 4.11 -0.90
CA TRP A 55 7.10 4.87 -0.67
C TRP A 55 7.78 5.27 -1.98
N ASN A 56 7.32 6.37 -2.55
CA ASN A 56 7.91 6.96 -3.75
C ASN A 56 8.95 8.03 -3.39
N VAL A 57 10.23 7.69 -3.48
CA VAL A 57 11.34 8.59 -3.12
C VAL A 57 11.31 9.89 -3.92
N GLY A 58 10.93 9.85 -5.20
CA GLY A 58 10.85 11.04 -6.05
C GLY A 58 9.66 11.96 -5.74
N LYS A 59 8.73 11.53 -4.87
CA LYS A 59 7.51 12.26 -4.54
C LYS A 59 7.30 12.51 -3.05
N VAL A 60 8.11 11.91 -2.18
CA VAL A 60 7.89 11.92 -0.73
C VAL A 60 7.86 13.33 -0.14
N GLU A 61 8.70 14.24 -0.64
CA GLU A 61 8.77 15.64 -0.19
C GLU A 61 7.58 16.49 -0.67
N GLU A 62 6.82 16.01 -1.67
CA GLU A 62 5.60 16.67 -2.17
C GLU A 62 4.35 16.26 -1.37
N MET A 63 4.47 15.31 -0.43
CA MET A 63 3.35 14.79 0.34
C MET A 63 3.17 15.59 1.64
N ALA A 64 1.95 16.04 1.93
CA ALA A 64 1.63 16.74 3.18
C ALA A 64 2.01 15.91 4.42
N LEU A 65 1.83 14.58 4.31
CA LEU A 65 2.31 13.62 5.29
C LEU A 65 2.90 12.39 4.59
N PRO A 66 4.22 12.15 4.68
CA PRO A 66 4.84 10.97 4.10
C PRO A 66 4.22 9.65 4.63
N PRO A 67 4.04 8.62 3.78
CA PRO A 67 3.34 7.39 4.16
C PRO A 67 3.95 6.70 5.38
N CYS A 68 3.14 6.42 6.41
CA CYS A 68 3.54 5.56 7.52
C CYS A 68 3.55 4.09 7.11
N HIS A 69 2.65 3.69 6.21
CA HIS A 69 2.56 2.34 5.64
C HIS A 69 3.26 2.29 4.28
N LEU A 70 4.46 1.72 4.22
CA LEU A 70 5.38 1.90 3.09
C LEU A 70 5.19 0.86 2.02
N LEU A 71 5.03 -0.38 2.45
CA LEU A 71 5.06 -1.56 1.61
C LEU A 71 4.21 -2.63 2.28
N PHE A 72 3.32 -3.25 1.52
CA PHE A 72 2.69 -4.49 1.96
C PHE A 72 2.88 -5.58 0.92
N GLN A 73 3.08 -6.81 1.41
CA GLN A 73 3.30 -8.01 0.64
C GLN A 73 2.20 -9.02 0.91
N PHE A 74 1.70 -9.64 -0.16
CA PHE A 74 0.81 -10.79 -0.06
C PHE A 74 1.54 -12.11 -0.31
N TYR A 75 1.05 -13.16 0.32
CA TYR A 75 1.49 -14.54 0.13
C TYR A 75 0.29 -15.49 0.13
N VAL A 76 0.22 -16.35 -0.87
CA VAL A 76 -0.82 -17.39 -0.97
C VAL A 76 -0.28 -18.68 -0.38
N HIS A 77 -0.93 -19.20 0.65
CA HIS A 77 -0.66 -20.53 1.18
C HIS A 77 -1.20 -21.59 0.22
N ASN A 78 -0.57 -22.77 0.21
CA ASN A 78 -1.08 -23.89 -0.58
C ASN A 78 -2.52 -24.20 -0.13
N PRO A 79 -3.52 -24.21 -1.05
CA PRO A 79 -4.91 -24.50 -0.70
C PRO A 79 -5.10 -25.90 -0.09
N ASP A 80 -4.20 -26.84 -0.36
CA ASP A 80 -4.24 -28.20 0.18
C ASP A 80 -3.43 -28.37 1.48
N SER A 81 -2.83 -27.29 2.01
CA SER A 81 -2.12 -27.34 3.29
C SER A 81 -3.07 -27.33 4.48
N GLU A 82 -2.56 -27.62 5.68
CA GLU A 82 -3.33 -27.57 6.93
C GLU A 82 -3.88 -26.16 7.24
N GLN A 83 -3.32 -25.11 6.63
CA GLN A 83 -3.77 -23.73 6.78
C GLN A 83 -3.80 -23.02 5.42
N PRO A 84 -4.84 -23.26 4.59
CA PRO A 84 -5.02 -22.50 3.36
C PRO A 84 -5.35 -21.04 3.70
N GLY A 85 -4.93 -20.11 2.85
CA GLY A 85 -5.23 -18.71 3.07
C GLY A 85 -4.36 -17.74 2.31
N LEU A 86 -4.64 -16.46 2.55
CA LEU A 86 -3.91 -15.33 1.99
C LEU A 86 -3.33 -14.54 3.18
N SER A 87 -2.01 -14.47 3.27
CA SER A 87 -1.33 -13.63 4.26
C SER A 87 -0.99 -12.27 3.68
N CYS A 88 -1.08 -11.24 4.51
CA CYS A 88 -0.60 -9.89 4.22
C CYS A 88 0.43 -9.51 5.28
N GLN A 89 1.60 -9.03 4.85
CA GLN A 89 2.63 -8.48 5.72
C GLN A 89 2.82 -7.01 5.38
N LEU A 90 2.62 -6.13 6.37
CA LEU A 90 2.84 -4.69 6.25
C LEU A 90 4.19 -4.30 6.87
N TYR A 91 4.94 -3.45 6.18
CA TYR A 91 6.05 -2.69 6.73
C TYR A 91 5.61 -1.26 7.04
N GLN A 92 5.58 -0.92 8.34
CA GLN A 92 5.20 0.39 8.86
C GLN A 92 6.41 1.07 9.50
N ARG A 93 6.85 2.22 8.98
CA ARG A 93 8.07 2.92 9.47
C ARG A 93 7.84 3.67 10.78
N SER A 94 6.60 4.05 11.04
CA SER A 94 6.20 4.86 12.19
C SER A 94 4.80 4.44 12.62
N ALA A 95 4.65 4.09 13.89
CA ALA A 95 3.46 3.49 14.44
C ALA A 95 3.22 4.03 15.85
N ASP A 96 2.15 4.82 16.01
CA ASP A 96 1.61 5.08 17.34
C ASP A 96 0.94 3.79 17.83
N LEU A 97 1.54 3.14 18.82
CA LEU A 97 1.08 1.83 19.29
C LEU A 97 -0.29 1.87 19.97
N PHE A 98 -0.70 3.02 20.53
CA PHE A 98 -1.93 3.12 21.31
C PHE A 98 -3.10 3.62 20.45
N LEU A 99 -2.88 4.72 19.71
CA LEU A 99 -3.93 5.38 18.93
C LEU A 99 -3.92 4.97 17.46
N GLY A 100 -2.78 4.55 16.91
CA GLY A 100 -2.64 4.27 15.48
C GLY A 100 -2.79 2.79 15.13
N VAL A 101 -1.97 1.94 15.76
CA VAL A 101 -1.84 0.52 15.43
C VAL A 101 -3.17 -0.24 15.41
N PRO A 102 -4.12 -0.04 16.36
CA PRO A 102 -5.41 -0.73 16.29
C PRO A 102 -6.17 -0.45 14.98
N PHE A 103 -6.20 0.81 14.52
CA PHE A 103 -6.81 1.16 13.22
C PHE A 103 -5.99 0.67 12.04
N ASN A 104 -4.65 0.68 12.16
CA ASN A 104 -3.79 0.17 11.09
C ASN A 104 -4.01 -1.33 10.89
N ILE A 105 -4.06 -2.13 11.96
CA ILE A 105 -4.37 -3.57 11.88
C ILE A 105 -5.76 -3.77 11.26
N ALA A 106 -6.79 -3.07 11.74
CA ALA A 106 -8.14 -3.20 11.21
C ALA A 106 -8.25 -2.80 9.72
N SER A 107 -7.40 -1.88 9.25
CA SER A 107 -7.40 -1.44 7.85
C SER A 107 -6.74 -2.44 6.89
N TYR A 108 -5.85 -3.31 7.35
CA TYR A 108 -5.10 -4.25 6.51
C TYR A 108 -5.54 -5.72 6.66
N ALA A 109 -6.31 -6.04 7.70
CA ALA A 109 -6.94 -7.34 7.92
C ALA A 109 -8.16 -7.53 7.01
#